data_AF-A0ABD0R6X2-F1
#
_entry.id   AF-A0ABD0R6X2-F1
#
_cell.length_a   1.000
_cell.length_b   1.000
_cell.length_c   1.000
_cell.angle_alpha   90.00
_cell.angle_beta   90.00
_cell.angle_gamma   90.00
#
_symmetry.space_group_name_H-M   'P 1'
#
loop_
_entity.id
_entity.type
_entity.pdbx_description
1 polymer ?
#
loop_
_entity_poly.entity_id
_entity_poly.type
_entity_poly.pdbx_seq_one_letter_code
_entity_poly.pdbx_strand_id
1 'polypeptide(L)' 'EAPYVMYKRNYMQLEGNDRYEGYCVDLASEIAKHVGIKYKLSIVADGKYGARDPETKTWNGMVGELVYG' A
#
# COMPACT_ATOMS: atom_id res chain seq x y z
N GLU A 1 8.70 0.70 5.41
CA GLU A 1 9.49 0.03 6.47
C GLU A 1 9.73 -1.43 6.10
N ALA A 2 10.97 -1.89 6.16
CA ALA A 2 11.26 -3.31 6.08
C ALA A 2 10.91 -3.99 7.42
N PRO A 3 10.34 -5.20 7.44
CA PRO A 3 10.14 -6.14 6.33
C PRO A 3 8.68 -6.20 5.80
N TYR A 4 7.88 -5.14 5.99
CA TYR A 4 6.43 -5.20 5.72
C TYR A 4 6.07 -5.12 4.24
N VAL A 5 6.60 -4.11 3.53
CA VAL A 5 6.42 -3.94 2.07
C VAL A 5 7.71 -3.36 1.50
N MET A 6 8.30 -4.05 0.53
CA MET A 6 9.58 -3.74 -0.09
C MET A 6 9.52 -4.02 -1.60
N TYR A 7 10.40 -3.40 -2.37
CA TYR A 7 10.60 -3.78 -3.78
C TYR A 7 11.46 -5.05 -3.86
N LYS A 8 11.08 -5.98 -4.73
CA LYS A 8 11.95 -7.11 -5.10
C LYS A 8 13.22 -6.62 -5.76
N ARG A 9 14.31 -7.40 -5.65
CA ARG A 9 15.61 -7.05 -6.27
C ARG A 9 15.52 -6.77 -7.77
N ASN A 10 14.66 -7.50 -8.50
CA ASN A 10 14.44 -7.37 -9.94
C ASN A 10 13.11 -6.67 -10.28
N TYR A 11 12.57 -5.81 -9.40
CA TYR A 11 11.25 -5.18 -9.58
C TYR A 11 11.08 -4.43 -10.91
N MET A 12 12.16 -3.92 -11.52
CA MET A 12 12.12 -3.25 -12.82
C MET A 12 11.74 -4.20 -13.98
N GLN A 13 11.89 -5.51 -13.80
CA GLN A 13 11.53 -6.54 -14.77
C GLN A 13 10.16 -7.18 -14.47
N LEU A 14 9.50 -6.74 -13.39
CA LEU A 14 8.23 -7.29 -12.91
C LEU A 14 7.14 -6.23 -13.09
N GLU A 15 5.89 -6.66 -13.20
CA GLU A 15 4.74 -5.78 -13.38
C GLU A 15 3.73 -5.91 -12.24
N GLY A 16 2.93 -4.86 -12.04
CA GLY A 16 1.84 -4.89 -11.06
C GLY A 16 2.32 -5.19 -9.63
N ASN A 17 1.65 -6.16 -8.99
CA ASN A 17 1.89 -6.57 -7.61
C ASN A 17 3.19 -7.38 -7.46
N ASP A 18 3.66 -8.02 -8.54
CA ASP A 18 4.84 -8.90 -8.47
C ASP A 18 6.13 -8.14 -8.15
N ARG A 19 6.11 -6.82 -8.32
CA ARG A 19 7.21 -5.90 -7.97
C ARG A 19 7.48 -5.82 -6.47
N TYR A 20 6.51 -6.19 -5.63
CA TYR A 20 6.58 -6.02 -4.19
C TYR A 20 6.76 -7.36 -3.47
N GLU A 21 7.45 -7.33 -2.32
CA GLU A 21 7.60 -8.45 -1.39
C GLU A 21 7.55 -7.96 0.06
N GLY A 22 7.24 -8.87 0.99
CA GLY A 22 7.18 -8.58 2.42
C GLY A 22 5.91 -9.11 3.09
N TYR A 23 5.88 -9.02 4.41
CA TYR A 23 4.81 -9.62 5.22
C TYR A 23 3.40 -9.16 4.81
N CYS A 24 3.21 -7.86 4.56
CA CYS A 24 1.90 -7.33 4.19
C CYS A 24 1.49 -7.70 2.75
N VAL A 25 2.46 -7.99 1.87
CA VAL A 25 2.19 -8.48 0.51
C VAL A 25 1.61 -9.88 0.56
N ASP A 26 2.22 -10.76 1.37
CA ASP A 26 1.76 -12.13 1.58
C ASP A 26 0.36 -12.14 2.23
N LEU A 27 0.19 -11.33 3.28
CA LEU A 27 -1.10 -11.20 3.97
C LEU A 27 -2.21 -10.70 3.02
N ALA A 28 -1.93 -9.68 2.20
CA ALA A 28 -2.90 -9.17 1.23
C ALA A 28 -3.29 -10.24 0.20
N SER A 29 -2.33 -11.07 -0.23
CA SER A 29 -2.59 -12.20 -1.14
C SER A 29 -3.51 -13.23 -0.50
N GLU A 30 -3.28 -13.62 0.76
CA GLU A 30 -4.13 -14.59 1.47
C GLU A 30 -5.55 -14.04 1.72
N ILE A 31 -5.68 -12.76 2.09
CA ILE A 31 -6.98 -12.11 2.23
C ILE A 31 -7.72 -12.09 0.88
N ALA A 32 -7.05 -11.71 -0.21
CA ALA A 32 -7.66 -11.65 -1.53
C ALA A 32 -8.11 -13.03 -2.03
N LYS A 33 -7.32 -14.09 -1.77
CA LYS A 33 -7.70 -15.48 -2.06
C LYS A 33 -8.93 -15.91 -1.26
N HIS A 34 -8.98 -15.59 0.02
CA HIS A 34 -10.10 -15.95 0.90
C HIS A 34 -11.40 -15.23 0.51
N VAL A 35 -11.31 -13.93 0.20
CA VAL A 35 -12.47 -13.10 -0.15
C VAL A 35 -12.87 -13.25 -1.63
N GLY A 36 -11.95 -13.68 -2.51
CA GLY A 36 -12.20 -13.87 -3.94
C GLY A 36 -12.16 -12.58 -4.76
N ILE A 37 -11.35 -11.59 -4.35
CA ILE A 37 -11.24 -10.28 -5.01
C ILE A 37 -9.91 -10.13 -5.77
N LYS A 38 -9.92 -9.27 -6.78
CA LYS A 38 -8.69 -8.76 -7.42
C LYS A 38 -8.25 -7.49 -6.71
N TYR A 39 -6.94 -7.30 -6.54
CA TYR A 39 -6.36 -6.14 -5.88
C TYR A 39 -5.11 -5.65 -6.61
N LYS A 40 -4.79 -4.38 -6.42
CA LYS A 40 -3.53 -3.77 -6.89
C LYS A 40 -2.85 -3.10 -5.71
N LEU A 41 -1.58 -3.40 -5.49
CA LEU A 41 -0.75 -2.70 -4.52
C LEU A 41 -0.37 -1.32 -5.09
N SER A 42 -0.64 -0.29 -4.30
CA SER A 42 -0.25 1.09 -4.55
C SER A 42 0.58 1.61 -3.38
N ILE A 43 1.58 2.43 -3.68
CA ILE A 43 2.38 3.12 -2.67
C ILE A 43 1.80 4.51 -2.51
N VAL A 44 1.52 4.91 -1.27
CA VAL A 44 1.03 6.24 -0.93
C VAL A 44 1.99 7.31 -1.49
N ALA A 45 1.44 8.31 -2.18
CA ALA A 45 2.23 9.26 -2.95
C ALA A 45 3.18 10.12 -2.08
N ASP A 46 2.73 10.49 -0.87
CA ASP A 46 3.49 11.35 0.05
C ASP A 46 4.36 10.57 1.06
N GLY A 47 4.31 9.24 1.04
CA GLY A 47 5.07 8.37 1.95
C GLY A 47 4.63 8.41 3.42
N LYS A 48 3.49 9.03 3.76
CA LYS A 48 3.03 9.21 5.15
C LYS A 48 1.96 8.20 5.53
N TYR A 49 1.91 7.84 6.82
CA TYR A 49 0.81 7.04 7.37
C TYR A 49 -0.51 7.81 7.32
N GLY A 50 -0.48 9.04 7.84
CA GLY A 50 -1.61 9.95 7.84
C GLY A 50 -1.67 10.77 9.11
N ALA A 51 -1.84 12.07 8.92
CA ALA A 51 -1.98 13.05 9.97
C ALA A 51 -3.07 14.05 9.58
N ARG A 52 -3.81 14.53 10.58
CA ARG A 52 -4.85 15.53 10.37
C ARG A 52 -4.26 16.91 10.52
N ASP A 53 -4.40 17.72 9.48
CA ASP A 53 -4.05 19.12 9.52
C ASP A 53 -4.97 19.87 10.51
N PRO A 54 -4.43 20.61 11.49
CA PRO A 54 -5.24 21.25 12.53
C PRO A 54 -6.04 22.44 12.01
N GLU A 55 -5.63 23.08 10.91
CA GLU A 55 -6.27 24.27 10.36
C GLU A 55 -7.32 23.88 9.31
N THR A 56 -6.89 23.18 8.27
CA THR A 56 -7.72 22.75 7.14
C THR A 56 -8.58 21.53 7.49
N LYS A 57 -8.30 20.84 8.60
CA LYS A 57 -8.97 19.61 9.05
C LYS A 57 -8.87 18.43 8.08
N THR A 58 -7.97 18.51 7.10
CA THR A 58 -7.75 17.49 6.06
C THR A 58 -6.80 16.39 6.52
N TRP A 59 -6.94 15.20 5.96
CA TRP A 59 -6.03 14.06 6.21
C TRP A 59 -5.04 13.88 5.06
N ASN A 60 -3.78 13.63 5.38
CA ASN A 60 -2.75 13.21 4.41
C ASN A 60 -2.43 11.71 4.53
N GLY A 61 -1.45 11.23 3.77
CA GLY A 61 -0.99 9.84 3.84
C GLY A 61 -2.03 8.81 3.45
N MET A 62 -1.79 7.57 3.88
CA MET A 62 -2.71 6.45 3.67
C MET A 62 -4.10 6.72 4.26
N VAL A 63 -4.20 7.46 5.37
CA VAL A 63 -5.50 7.86 5.92
C VAL A 63 -6.24 8.79 4.96
N GLY A 64 -5.56 9.79 4.39
CA GLY A 64 -6.14 10.71 3.42
C GLY A 64 -6.68 9.98 2.18
N GLU A 65 -5.89 9.07 1.61
CA GLU A 65 -6.32 8.27 0.44
C GLU A 65 -7.59 7.46 0.72
N LEU A 66 -7.74 6.91 1.94
CA LEU A 66 -8.96 6.17 2.32
C LEU A 66 -10.17 7.07 2.61
N VAL A 67 -9.95 8.27 3.12
CA VAL A 67 -11.04 9.21 3.47
C VAL A 67 -11.62 9.85 2.21
N TYR A 68 -10.79 10.15 1.22
CA TYR A 68 -11.20 10.95 0.04
C TYR A 68 -11.36 10.16 -1.26
N GLY A 69 -10.80 8.93 -1.35
CA GLY A 69 -10.94 8.06 -2.52
C GLY A 69 -10.33 8.63 -3.80
#